data_AF-M2AQ76-F1
#
_entry.id   AF-M2AQ76-F1
#
_cell.length_a   1.000
_cell.length_b   1.000
_cell.length_c   1.000
_cell.angle_alpha   90.00
_cell.angle_beta   90.00
_cell.angle_gamma   90.00
#
_symmetry.space_group_name_H-M   'P 1'
#
loop_
_entity.id
_entity.type
_entity.pdbx_description
1 polymer ?
#
loop_
_entity_poly.entity_id
_entity_poly.type
_entity_poly.pdbx_seq_one_letter_code
_entity_poly.pdbx_strand_id
1 'polypeptide(L)'
;MLAENSEIMKKANAAISVMEMSPKDKWLYDSRMKYEHDRASCISEGYRQGIEKGMLQGEIKGIEKGAYQTKLETAKNLLAMNFPIQNIVKATGLSIKEVEAL
;
A
#
# COMPACT_ATOMS: atom_id res chain seq x y z
N MET A 1 32.19 -28.15 24.58
CA MET A 1 32.37 -27.24 25.74
C MET A 1 31.17 -26.28 25.84
N LEU A 2 30.76 -25.83 27.04
CA LEU A 2 29.58 -24.93 27.22
C LEU A 2 29.63 -23.66 26.35
N ALA A 3 30.84 -23.21 25.98
CA ALA A 3 31.05 -22.05 25.11
C ALA A 3 30.67 -22.29 23.64
N GLU A 4 30.82 -23.49 23.07
CA GLU A 4 30.50 -23.76 21.65
C GLU A 4 28.99 -23.78 21.36
N ASN A 5 28.19 -24.06 22.40
CA ASN A 5 26.73 -24.09 22.29
C ASN A 5 26.09 -22.72 22.55
N SER A 6 26.87 -21.71 22.93
CA SER A 6 26.38 -20.34 23.15
C SER A 6 26.09 -19.64 21.81
N GLU A 7 24.88 -19.09 21.67
CA GLU A 7 24.46 -18.33 20.49
C GLU A 7 25.38 -17.12 20.21
N ILE A 8 25.91 -16.50 21.27
CA ILE A 8 26.84 -15.37 21.17
C ILE A 8 28.18 -15.83 20.59
N MET A 9 28.69 -16.98 21.05
CA MET A 9 29.94 -17.55 20.55
C MET A 9 29.81 -18.02 19.09
N LYS A 10 28.65 -18.55 18.70
CA LYS A 10 28.37 -18.89 17.29
C LYS A 10 28.43 -17.66 16.39
N LYS A 11 27.83 -16.55 16.80
CA LYS A 11 27.90 -15.27 16.07
C LYS A 11 29.32 -14.71 16.00
N ALA A 12 30.06 -14.78 17.10
CA ALA A 12 31.45 -14.34 17.14
C ALA A 12 32.34 -15.19 16.22
N ASN A 13 32.20 -16.51 16.26
CA ASN A 13 32.96 -17.42 15.39
C ASN A 13 32.63 -17.21 13.91
N ALA A 14 31.35 -17.00 13.56
CA ALA A 14 30.96 -16.68 12.19
C ALA A 14 31.59 -15.37 11.70
N ALA A 15 31.67 -14.33 12.55
CA ALA A 15 32.34 -13.08 12.22
C ALA A 15 33.85 -13.29 12.00
N ILE A 16 34.51 -14.06 12.87
CA ILE A 16 35.93 -14.39 12.74
C ILE A 16 36.19 -15.16 11.43
N SER A 17 35.36 -16.16 11.10
CA SER A 17 35.48 -16.90 9.84
C SER A 17 35.42 -16.01 8.61
N VAL A 18 34.65 -14.92 8.63
CA VAL A 18 34.62 -13.93 7.54
C VAL A 18 35.86 -13.05 7.54
N MET A 19 36.40 -12.70 8.71
CA MET A 19 37.62 -11.89 8.82
C MET A 19 38.86 -12.63 8.33
N GLU A 20 38.92 -13.94 8.52
CA GLU A 20 40.04 -14.80 8.13
C GLU A 20 40.00 -15.26 6.65
N MET A 21 38.97 -14.88 5.89
CA MET A 21 38.85 -15.23 4.48
C MET A 21 39.99 -14.65 3.63
N SER A 22 40.34 -15.37 2.55
CA SER A 22 41.23 -14.82 1.53
C SER A 22 40.61 -13.58 0.88
N PRO A 23 41.40 -12.64 0.32
CA PRO A 23 40.87 -11.45 -0.34
C PRO A 23 39.82 -11.75 -1.41
N LYS A 24 39.99 -12.84 -2.16
CA LYS A 24 39.06 -13.27 -3.21
C LYS A 24 37.74 -13.78 -2.62
N ASP A 25 37.82 -14.63 -1.59
CA ASP A 25 36.62 -15.21 -0.98
C ASP A 25 35.83 -14.15 -0.22
N LYS A 26 36.53 -13.23 0.44
CA LYS A 26 35.92 -12.06 1.08
C LYS A 26 35.19 -11.18 0.08
N TRP A 27 35.80 -10.90 -1.08
CA TRP A 27 35.14 -10.14 -2.14
C TRP A 27 33.88 -10.82 -2.67
N LEU A 28 33.90 -12.15 -2.86
CA LEU A 28 32.73 -12.92 -3.27
C LEU A 28 31.62 -12.90 -2.21
N TYR A 29 32.01 -13.07 -0.93
CA TYR A 29 31.10 -13.00 0.20
C TYR A 29 30.43 -11.62 0.28
N ASP A 30 31.21 -10.54 0.29
CA ASP A 30 30.69 -9.17 0.38
C ASP A 30 29.79 -8.82 -0.83
N SER A 31 30.17 -9.26 -2.02
CA SER A 31 29.37 -9.05 -3.24
C SER A 31 28.01 -9.76 -3.16
N ARG A 32 27.99 -10.99 -2.64
CA ARG A 32 26.75 -11.73 -2.42
C ARG A 32 25.90 -11.07 -1.34
N MET A 33 26.49 -10.68 -0.22
CA MET A 33 25.77 -10.02 0.86
C MET A 33 25.14 -8.71 0.39
N LYS A 34 25.88 -7.90 -0.38
CA LYS A 34 25.34 -6.69 -0.99
C LYS A 34 24.14 -6.99 -1.89
N TYR A 35 24.24 -7.98 -2.77
CA TYR A 35 23.14 -8.37 -3.64
C TYR A 35 21.89 -8.80 -2.86
N GLU A 36 22.05 -9.62 -1.81
CA GLU A 36 20.93 -10.06 -0.97
C GLU A 36 20.30 -8.88 -0.21
N HIS A 37 21.10 -7.93 0.27
CA HIS A 37 20.61 -6.70 0.89
C HIS A 37 19.84 -5.83 -0.11
N ASP A 38 20.40 -5.57 -1.29
CA ASP A 38 19.75 -4.78 -2.33
C ASP A 38 18.42 -5.43 -2.76
N ARG A 39 18.40 -6.76 -2.88
CA ARG A 39 17.19 -7.54 -3.19
C ARG A 39 16.14 -7.41 -2.08
N ALA A 40 16.54 -7.57 -0.81
CA ALA A 40 15.64 -7.44 0.33
C ALA A 40 15.05 -6.02 0.43
N SER A 41 15.88 -4.99 0.24
CA SER A 41 15.45 -3.59 0.20
C SER A 41 14.46 -3.34 -0.95
N CYS A 42 14.74 -3.84 -2.15
CA CYS A 42 13.85 -3.69 -3.30
C CYS A 42 12.47 -4.32 -3.04
N ILE A 43 12.44 -5.53 -2.48
CA ILE A 43 11.18 -6.22 -2.13
C ILE A 43 10.41 -5.44 -1.05
N SER A 44 11.10 -5.01 0.00
CA SER A 44 10.51 -4.25 1.10
C SER A 44 9.89 -2.93 0.61
N GLU A 45 10.63 -2.18 -0.20
CA GLU A 45 10.16 -0.93 -0.79
C GLU A 45 9.00 -1.16 -1.76
N GLY A 46 9.07 -2.19 -2.59
CA GLY A 46 7.97 -2.56 -3.50
C GLY A 46 6.69 -2.88 -2.75
N TYR A 47 6.78 -3.63 -1.64
CA TYR A 47 5.64 -3.93 -0.78
C TYR A 47 5.05 -2.68 -0.13
N ARG A 48 5.92 -1.81 0.43
CA ARG A 48 5.53 -0.54 1.05
C ARG A 48 4.80 0.36 0.06
N GLN A 49 5.36 0.55 -1.13
CA GLN A 49 4.73 1.33 -2.20
C GLN A 49 3.40 0.71 -2.68
N GLY A 50 3.32 -0.62 -2.73
CA GLY A 50 2.10 -1.34 -3.07
C GLY A 50 0.96 -1.04 -2.10
N ILE A 51 1.25 -1.09 -0.79
CA ILE A 51 0.28 -0.74 0.26
C ILE A 51 -0.15 0.72 0.13
N GLU A 52 0.81 1.64 0.01
CA GLU A 52 0.53 3.07 -0.07
C GLU A 52 -0.37 3.41 -1.28
N LYS A 53 -0.04 2.87 -2.46
CA LYS A 53 -0.87 3.02 -3.66
C LYS A 53 -2.26 2.42 -3.47
N GLY A 54 -2.34 1.24 -2.86
CA GLY A 54 -3.61 0.57 -2.58
C GLY A 54 -4.51 1.38 -1.66
N MET A 55 -3.96 1.95 -0.60
CA MET A 55 -4.68 2.82 0.33
C MET A 55 -5.18 4.09 -0.37
N LEU A 56 -4.29 4.80 -1.09
CA LEU A 56 -4.66 6.03 -1.80
C LEU A 56 -5.75 5.78 -2.85
N GLN A 57 -5.61 4.71 -3.64
CA GLN A 57 -6.62 4.35 -4.64
C GLN A 57 -7.95 3.97 -3.98
N GLY A 58 -7.91 3.29 -2.83
CA GLY A 58 -9.09 2.95 -2.04
C GLY A 58 -9.81 4.19 -1.52
N GLU A 59 -9.06 5.14 -0.97
CA GLU A 59 -9.58 6.40 -0.44
C GLU A 59 -10.25 7.24 -1.53
N ILE A 60 -9.57 7.45 -2.67
CA ILE A 60 -10.14 8.20 -3.80
C ILE A 60 -11.46 7.56 -4.29
N LYS A 61 -11.45 6.25 -4.52
CA LYS A 61 -12.67 5.53 -4.94
C LYS A 61 -13.77 5.59 -3.89
N GLY A 62 -13.41 5.55 -2.61
CA GLY A 62 -14.34 5.67 -1.49
C GLY A 62 -15.02 7.03 -1.46
N ILE A 63 -14.25 8.11 -1.59
CA ILE A 63 -14.75 9.49 -1.63
C ILE A 63 -15.65 9.71 -2.84
N GLU A 64 -15.27 9.26 -4.04
CA GLU A 64 -16.09 9.40 -5.25
C GLU A 64 -17.43 8.67 -5.12
N LYS A 65 -17.41 7.41 -4.64
CA LYS A 65 -18.62 6.63 -4.41
C LYS A 65 -19.51 7.25 -3.34
N GLY A 66 -18.92 7.74 -2.25
CA GLY A 66 -19.63 8.42 -1.17
C GLY A 66 -20.31 9.70 -1.67
N ALA A 67 -19.57 10.55 -2.40
CA ALA A 67 -20.10 11.78 -2.97
C ALA A 67 -21.26 11.51 -3.94
N TYR A 68 -21.13 10.48 -4.79
CA TYR A 68 -22.20 10.07 -5.69
C TYR A 68 -23.43 9.55 -4.92
N GLN A 69 -23.22 8.71 -3.91
CA GLN A 69 -24.30 8.21 -3.04
C GLN A 69 -25.05 9.36 -2.35
N THR A 70 -24.33 10.35 -1.81
CA THR A 70 -24.94 11.55 -1.21
C THR A 70 -25.76 12.36 -2.23
N LYS A 71 -25.31 12.45 -3.49
CA LYS A 71 -26.12 13.08 -4.55
C LYS A 71 -27.44 12.35 -4.79
N LEU A 72 -27.41 11.01 -4.83
CA LEU A 72 -28.62 10.20 -4.99
C LEU A 72 -29.58 10.36 -3.82
N GLU A 73 -29.07 10.34 -2.57
CA GLU A 73 -29.88 10.54 -1.37
C GLU A 73 -30.50 11.94 -1.33
N THR A 74 -29.73 12.97 -1.71
CA THR A 74 -30.22 14.33 -1.83
C THR A 74 -31.33 14.42 -2.89
N ALA A 75 -31.15 13.79 -4.06
CA ALA A 75 -32.17 13.77 -5.11
C ALA A 75 -33.47 13.10 -4.64
N LYS A 76 -33.38 11.95 -3.94
CA LYS A 76 -34.54 11.25 -3.37
C LYS A 76 -35.31 12.13 -2.38
N ASN A 77 -34.59 12.83 -1.50
CA ASN A 77 -35.22 13.74 -0.53
C ASN A 77 -35.94 14.90 -1.22
N LEU A 78 -35.34 15.49 -2.26
CA LEU A 78 -35.96 16.58 -3.03
C LEU A 78 -37.18 16.09 -3.84
N LEU A 79 -37.13 14.87 -4.39
CA LEU A 79 -38.29 14.24 -5.03
C LEU A 79 -39.44 14.05 -4.03
N ALA A 80 -39.15 13.55 -2.83
CA ALA A 80 -40.14 13.38 -1.76
C ALA A 80 -40.76 14.72 -1.31
N MET A 81 -40.04 15.83 -1.49
CA MET A 81 -40.52 17.19 -1.24
C MET A 81 -41.25 17.83 -2.43
N ASN A 82 -41.52 17.06 -3.50
CA ASN A 82 -42.18 17.53 -4.74
C ASN A 82 -41.43 18.65 -5.48
N PHE A 83 -40.10 18.71 -5.40
CA PHE A 83 -39.34 19.63 -6.24
C PHE A 83 -39.36 19.20 -7.72
N PRO A 84 -39.40 20.15 -8.68
CA PRO A 84 -39.32 19.83 -10.09
C PRO A 84 -38.01 19.13 -10.45
N ILE A 85 -38.07 18.08 -11.28
CA ILE A 85 -36.92 17.29 -11.74
C ILE A 85 -35.78 18.19 -12.27
N GLN A 86 -36.11 19.21 -13.04
CA GLN A 86 -35.13 20.17 -13.58
C GLN A 86 -34.33 20.90 -12.50
N ASN A 87 -34.94 21.19 -11.34
CA ASN A 87 -34.26 21.83 -10.22
C ASN A 87 -33.39 20.83 -9.44
N ILE A 88 -33.83 19.57 -9.35
CA ILE A 88 -33.09 18.48 -8.69
C ILE A 88 -31.82 18.15 -9.45
N VAL A 89 -31.91 18.03 -10.77
CA VAL A 89 -30.74 17.85 -11.68
C VAL A 89 -29.73 18.97 -11.48
N LYS A 90 -30.18 20.23 -11.43
CA LYS A 90 -29.29 21.38 -11.18
C LYS A 90 -28.66 21.35 -9.78
N ALA A 91 -29.40 20.96 -8.75
CA ALA A 91 -28.92 20.95 -7.37
C ALA A 91 -27.93 19.81 -7.07
N THR A 92 -28.14 18.64 -7.67
CA THR A 92 -27.35 17.43 -7.39
C THR A 92 -26.25 17.17 -8.42
N GLY A 93 -26.38 17.75 -9.62
CA GLY A 93 -25.49 17.49 -10.75
C GLY A 93 -25.63 16.07 -11.32
N LEU A 94 -26.72 15.36 -11.00
CA LEU A 94 -27.11 14.10 -11.64
C LEU A 94 -27.74 14.38 -13.01
N SER A 95 -27.70 13.40 -13.90
CA SER A 95 -28.43 13.46 -15.17
C SER A 95 -29.94 13.32 -14.96
N ILE A 96 -30.72 13.81 -15.93
CA ILE A 96 -32.19 13.67 -15.92
C ILE A 96 -32.59 12.20 -15.78
N LYS A 97 -31.93 11.30 -16.53
CA LYS A 97 -32.20 9.86 -16.49
C LYS A 97 -31.95 9.24 -15.12
N GLU A 98 -30.88 9.65 -14.44
CA GLU A 98 -30.59 9.18 -13.09
C GLU A 98 -31.66 9.64 -12.11
N VAL A 99 -32.11 10.90 -12.20
CA VAL A 99 -33.17 11.43 -11.32
C VAL A 99 -34.53 10.78 -11.61
N GLU A 100 -34.86 10.51 -12.87
CA GLU A 100 -36.10 9.83 -13.26
C GLU A 100 -36.14 8.35 -12.87
N ALA A 101 -34.98 7.73 -12.65
CA ALA A 101 -34.86 6.34 -12.24
C ALA A 101 -34.85 6.13 -10.71
N LEU A 102 -34.88 7.21 -9.91
CA LEU A 102 -34.90 7.20 -8.45
C LEU A 102 -36.32 7.10 -7.87
#